data_AF-A0A747G4T1-F1
#
_entry.id   AF-A0A747G4T1-F1
#
_cell.length_a   1.000
_cell.length_b   1.000
_cell.length_c   1.000
_cell.angle_alpha   90.00
_cell.angle_beta   90.00
_cell.angle_gamma   90.00
#
_symmetry.space_group_name_H-M   'P 1'
#
loop_
_entity.id
_entity.type
_entity.pdbx_description
1 polymer ?
#
loop_
_entity_poly.entity_id
_entity_poly.type
_entity_poly.pdbx_seq_one_letter_code
_entity_poly.pdbx_strand_id
1 'polypeptide(L)'
;VFAALAEFERNLISERTKAGLEAARARGRLGGRKPKLQKKDIREIRALLKDGSIPVSDVARRYGVSRTTIYNHVGVVSVQNSRGD
;
A
#
# COMPACT_ATOMS: atom_id res chain seq x y z
N VAL A 1 -42.17 9.94 -11.49
CA VAL A 1 -42.11 10.95 -10.40
C VAL A 1 -41.14 10.54 -9.29
N PHE A 2 -41.23 9.32 -8.73
CA PHE A 2 -40.34 8.87 -7.65
C PHE A 2 -38.85 8.76 -8.00
N ALA A 3 -38.50 8.56 -9.28
CA ALA A 3 -37.09 8.45 -9.70
C ALA A 3 -36.28 9.73 -9.44
N ALA A 4 -36.85 10.90 -9.76
CA ALA A 4 -36.18 12.19 -9.57
C ALA A 4 -35.96 12.50 -8.07
N LEU A 5 -36.92 12.14 -7.22
CA LEU A 5 -36.79 12.29 -5.77
C LEU A 5 -35.69 11.36 -5.21
N ALA A 6 -35.66 10.10 -5.65
CA ALA A 6 -34.64 9.14 -5.23
C ALA A 6 -33.21 9.54 -5.65
N GLU A 7 -33.06 10.18 -6.82
CA GLU A 7 -31.78 10.73 -7.26
C GLU A 7 -31.37 11.95 -6.43
N PHE A 8 -32.30 12.84 -6.12
CA PHE A 8 -32.06 13.98 -5.24
C PHE A 8 -31.57 13.55 -3.85
N GLU A 9 -32.24 12.57 -3.23
CA GLU A 9 -31.84 12.03 -1.92
C GLU A 9 -30.45 11.37 -1.96
N ARG A 10 -30.14 10.59 -3.01
CA ARG A 10 -28.80 10.01 -3.19
C ARG A 10 -27.72 11.08 -3.29
N ASN A 11 -27.98 12.16 -4.03
CA ASN A 11 -27.04 13.25 -4.19
C ASN A 11 -26.78 13.95 -2.85
N LEU A 12 -27.83 14.24 -2.08
CA LEU A 12 -27.69 14.81 -0.73
C LEU A 12 -26.87 13.92 0.22
N ILE A 13 -27.09 12.60 0.20
CA ILE A 13 -26.31 11.65 1.02
C ILE A 13 -24.84 11.63 0.58
N SER A 14 -24.59 11.66 -0.73
CA SER A 14 -23.24 11.69 -1.31
C SER A 14 -22.49 12.95 -0.90
N GLU A 15 -23.12 14.12 -1.00
CA GLU A 15 -22.54 15.41 -0.60
C GLU A 15 -22.19 15.43 0.89
N ARG A 16 -23.11 15.00 1.76
CA ARG A 16 -22.85 14.91 3.20
C ARG A 16 -21.68 13.97 3.52
N THR A 17 -21.59 12.84 2.81
CA THR A 17 -20.50 11.88 2.99
C THR A 17 -19.16 12.50 2.57
N LYS A 18 -19.10 13.20 1.45
CA LYS A 18 -17.90 13.91 0.98
C LYS A 18 -17.45 14.96 1.97
N ALA A 19 -18.37 15.81 2.45
CA ALA A 19 -18.07 16.82 3.46
C ALA A 19 -17.53 16.19 4.76
N GLY A 20 -18.10 15.07 5.20
CA GLY A 20 -17.59 14.33 6.36
C GLY A 20 -16.18 13.76 6.15
N LEU A 21 -15.89 13.22 4.96
CA LEU A 21 -14.56 12.73 4.60
C LEU A 21 -13.53 13.85 4.53
N GLU A 22 -13.88 15.02 4.00
CA GLU A 22 -13.01 16.20 3.97
C GLU A 22 -12.70 16.70 5.38
N ALA A 23 -13.72 16.84 6.24
CA ALA A 23 -13.52 17.20 7.63
C ALA A 23 -12.62 16.19 8.37
N ALA A 24 -12.76 14.89 8.08
CA ALA A 24 -11.90 13.86 8.65
C ALA A 24 -10.44 13.98 8.15
N ARG A 25 -10.23 14.26 6.87
CA ARG A 25 -8.89 14.51 6.30
C ARG A 25 -8.24 15.75 6.89
N ALA A 26 -9.00 16.83 7.09
CA ALA A 26 -8.51 18.06 7.74
C ALA A 26 -8.03 17.80 9.18
N ARG A 27 -8.64 16.84 9.88
CA ARG A 27 -8.19 16.35 11.20
C ARG A 27 -6.99 15.37 11.13
N GLY A 28 -6.39 15.17 9.97
CA GLY A 28 -5.22 14.30 9.77
C GLY A 28 -5.54 12.82 9.50
N ARG A 29 -6.81 12.45 9.28
CA ARG A 29 -7.16 11.07 8.93
C ARG A 29 -6.82 10.80 7.45
N LEU A 30 -5.81 9.97 7.19
CA LEU A 30 -5.45 9.57 5.82
C LEU A 30 -6.54 8.77 5.08
N GLY A 31 -7.31 7.93 5.79
CA GLY A 31 -8.26 7.01 5.17
C GLY A 31 -7.58 5.82 4.45
N GLY A 32 -8.33 5.12 3.60
CA GLY A 32 -7.81 4.03 2.76
C GLY A 32 -7.40 2.74 3.51
N ARG A 33 -6.85 1.79 2.75
CA ARG A 33 -6.31 0.53 3.28
C ARG A 33 -4.96 0.77 3.96
N LYS A 34 -4.79 0.30 5.20
CA LYS A 34 -3.51 0.38 5.90
C LYS A 34 -2.43 -0.42 5.15
N PRO A 35 -1.22 0.14 4.91
CA PRO A 35 -0.10 -0.61 4.36
C PRO A 35 0.27 -1.80 5.24
N LYS A 36 0.59 -2.94 4.62
CA LYS A 36 1.08 -4.13 5.34
C LYS A 36 2.53 -3.98 5.80
N LEU A 37 3.33 -3.18 5.11
CA LEU A 37 4.74 -2.94 5.42
C LEU A 37 4.93 -1.55 6.01
N GLN A 38 5.67 -1.46 7.11
CA GLN A 38 6.09 -0.20 7.70
C GLN A 38 7.41 0.29 7.07
N LYS A 39 7.75 1.57 7.30
CA LYS A 39 9.03 2.14 6.83
C LYS A 39 10.26 1.40 7.34
N LYS A 40 10.19 0.80 8.54
CA LYS A 40 11.28 -0.02 9.09
C LYS A 40 11.43 -1.33 8.29
N ASP A 41 10.31 -1.99 7.98
CA ASP A 41 10.29 -3.25 7.25
C ASP A 41 10.84 -3.04 5.82
N ILE A 42 10.46 -1.94 5.16
CA ILE A 42 10.97 -1.60 3.83
C ILE A 42 12.50 -1.41 3.84
N ARG A 43 13.06 -0.78 4.89
CA ARG A 43 14.51 -0.61 5.04
C ARG A 43 15.22 -1.93 5.25
N GLU A 44 14.67 -2.80 6.10
CA GLU A 44 15.21 -4.13 6.36
C GLU A 44 15.17 -5.01 5.09
N ILE A 45 14.02 -5.05 4.41
CA ILE A 45 13.85 -5.78 3.13
C ILE A 45 14.87 -5.29 2.10
N ARG A 46 15.09 -3.98 1.99
CA ARG A 46 16.08 -3.44 1.04
C ARG A 46 17.50 -3.89 1.37
N ALA A 47 17.87 -3.98 2.66
CA ALA A 47 19.17 -4.49 3.07
C ALA A 47 19.31 -6.00 2.76
N LEU A 48 18.29 -6.79 3.10
CA LEU A 48 18.27 -8.24 2.84
C LEU A 48 18.39 -8.57 1.35
N LEU A 49 17.71 -7.80 0.49
CA LEU A 49 17.78 -8.00 -0.96
C LEU A 49 19.09 -7.53 -1.58
N LYS A 50 19.79 -6.59 -0.95
CA LYS A 50 21.10 -6.12 -1.40
C LYS A 50 22.19 -7.14 -1.13
N ASP A 51 22.11 -7.86 -0.01
CA ASP A 51 23.03 -8.93 0.37
C ASP A 51 22.95 -10.13 -0.60
N GLY A 52 21.80 -10.34 -1.25
CA GLY A 52 21.64 -11.37 -2.28
C GLY A 52 21.60 -12.81 -1.75
N SER A 53 21.80 -13.01 -0.45
CA SER A 53 21.80 -14.32 0.21
C SER A 53 20.42 -14.98 0.28
N ILE A 54 19.33 -14.19 0.28
CA ILE A 54 17.96 -14.70 0.45
C ILE A 54 17.11 -14.38 -0.79
N PRO A 55 16.41 -15.36 -1.38
CA PRO A 55 15.54 -15.11 -2.52
C PRO A 55 14.31 -14.28 -2.11
N VAL A 56 13.83 -13.45 -3.04
CA VAL A 56 12.68 -12.54 -2.83
C VAL A 56 11.43 -13.29 -2.38
N SER A 57 11.25 -14.55 -2.81
CA SER A 57 10.12 -15.40 -2.39
C SER A 57 10.08 -15.66 -0.89
N ASP A 58 11.25 -15.89 -0.28
CA ASP A 58 11.32 -16.22 1.14
C ASP A 58 11.20 -14.98 2.01
N VAL A 59 11.74 -13.86 1.53
CA VAL A 59 11.49 -12.54 2.13
C VAL A 59 9.98 -12.23 2.09
N ALA A 60 9.32 -12.41 0.95
CA ALA A 60 7.88 -12.18 0.81
C ALA A 60 7.05 -13.04 1.77
N ARG A 61 7.43 -14.32 1.93
CA ARG A 61 6.80 -15.25 2.88
C ARG A 61 6.98 -14.79 4.33
N ARG A 62 8.19 -14.37 4.70
CA ARG A 62 8.52 -13.89 6.05
C ARG A 62 7.68 -12.68 6.47
N TYR A 63 7.42 -11.76 5.54
CA TYR A 63 6.60 -10.57 5.79
C TYR A 63 5.11 -10.74 5.46
N GLY A 64 4.66 -11.94 5.02
CA GLY A 64 3.25 -12.20 4.71
C GLY A 64 2.68 -11.33 3.57
N VAL A 65 3.54 -11.00 2.60
CA VAL A 65 3.21 -10.16 1.43
C VAL A 65 3.55 -10.89 0.13
N SER A 66 3.03 -10.38 -0.99
CA SER A 66 3.37 -10.91 -2.31
C SER A 66 4.75 -10.42 -2.77
N ARG A 67 5.39 -11.14 -3.71
CA ARG A 67 6.62 -10.66 -4.37
C ARG A 67 6.40 -9.29 -5.02
N THR A 68 5.25 -9.08 -5.65
CA THR A 68 4.84 -7.80 -6.24
C THR A 68 4.81 -6.68 -5.20
N THR A 69 4.31 -6.96 -4.00
CA THR A 69 4.32 -5.97 -2.89
C THR A 69 5.73 -5.57 -2.53
N ILE A 70 6.68 -6.52 -2.49
CA ILE A 70 8.08 -6.21 -2.24
C ILE A 70 8.62 -5.30 -3.36
N TYR A 71 8.51 -5.69 -4.62
CA TYR A 71 9.02 -4.90 -5.75
C TYR A 71 8.43 -3.49 -5.82
N ASN A 72 7.13 -3.33 -5.52
CA ASN A 72 6.48 -2.02 -5.49
C ASN A 72 7.06 -1.08 -4.43
N HIS A 73 7.56 -1.62 -3.31
CA HIS A 73 8.12 -0.82 -2.21
C HIS A 73 9.63 -0.60 -2.31
N VAL A 74 10.39 -1.58 -2.81
CA VAL A 74 11.86 -1.51 -2.83
C VAL A 74 12.46 -1.20 -4.20
N GLY A 75 11.70 -1.39 -5.29
CA GLY A 75 12.16 -1.31 -6.67
C GLY A 75 12.77 -2.63 -7.16
N VAL A 76 13.22 -2.65 -8.42
CA VAL A 76 14.03 -3.75 -8.95
C VAL A 76 15.43 -3.63 -8.33
N VAL A 77 15.74 -4.52 -7.40
CA VAL A 77 17.08 -4.58 -6.78
C VAL A 77 17.98 -5.39 -7.70
N SER A 78 19.03 -4.76 -8.24
CA SER A 78 20.12 -5.47 -8.91
C SER A 78 20.92 -6.24 -7.87
N VAL A 79 20.77 -7.55 -7.85
CA VAL A 79 21.57 -8.42 -7.00
C VAL A 79 23.01 -8.33 -7.52
N GLN A 80 23.93 -7.82 -6.70
CA GLN A 80 25.36 -7.83 -7.00
C GLN A 80 25.86 -9.26 -6.87
N ASN A 81 25.64 -10.06 -7.91
CA ASN A 81 26.10 -11.44 -7.94
C ASN A 81 27.56 -11.48 -8.43
N SER A 82 28.51 -11.12 -7.56
CA SER A 82 29.91 -11.54 -7.70
C SER A 82 30.03 -12.99 -7.21
N ARG A 83 29.61 -13.94 -8.05
CA ARG A 83 30.08 -15.34 -7.94
C ARG A 83 31.21 -15.50 -8.94
N GLY A 84 32.43 -15.36 -8.43
CA GLY A 84 33.56 -16.06 -9.00
C GLY A 84 33.46 -17.52 -8.55
N ASP A 85 33.24 -18.39 -9.52
CA ASP A 85 33.77 -19.75 -9.64
C ASP A 85 33.71 -20.11 -11.13
#